data_AF-A0A0A0UZ37-F1
#
_entry.id   AF-A0A0A0UZ37-F1
#
_cell.length_a   1.000
_cell.length_b   1.000
_cell.length_c   1.000
_cell.angle_alpha   90.00
_cell.angle_beta   90.00
_cell.angle_gamma   90.00
#
_symmetry.space_group_name_H-M   'P 1'
#
loop_
_entity.id
_entity.type
_entity.pdbx_description
1 polymer ?
#
loop_
_entity_poly.entity_id
_entity_poly.type
_entity_poly.pdbx_seq_one_letter_code
_entity_poly.pdbx_strand_id
1 'polypeptide(L)'
;MSEQKAWQPSTMQVETAAMALRAQQMRLWNLVEESATVGRCWNQTPAWLRCEYRQAAAAMLRAARSHTPESLAVKHAPAIKQLEDKAADAEEKQIKELLGKETRS
;
A
#
# COMPACT_ATOMS: atom_id res chain seq x y z
N MET A 1 -34.35 -11.93 -4.59
CA MET A 1 -33.11 -11.74 -3.80
C MET A 1 -32.72 -10.29 -3.94
N SER A 2 -32.95 -9.48 -2.89
CA SER A 2 -32.62 -8.05 -2.90
C SER A 2 -31.11 -7.87 -2.99
N GLU A 3 -30.63 -7.16 -4.01
CA GLU A 3 -29.26 -6.67 -4.09
C GLU A 3 -28.94 -5.90 -2.79
N GLN A 4 -28.24 -6.54 -1.86
CA GLN A 4 -27.68 -5.84 -0.71
C GLN A 4 -26.67 -4.86 -1.25
N LYS A 5 -27.07 -3.59 -1.34
CA LYS A 5 -26.18 -2.49 -1.71
C LYS A 5 -24.91 -2.60 -0.88
N ALA A 6 -23.79 -2.88 -1.55
CA ALA A 6 -22.50 -3.01 -0.90
C ALA A 6 -22.25 -1.76 -0.05
N TRP A 7 -21.96 -1.97 1.24
CA TRP A 7 -21.74 -0.87 2.17
C TRP A 7 -20.61 0.04 1.65
N GLN A 8 -20.79 1.35 1.79
CA GLN A 8 -19.78 2.35 1.42
C GLN A 8 -19.40 3.19 2.65
N PRO A 9 -18.10 3.44 2.87
CA PRO A 9 -17.67 4.38 3.91
C PRO A 9 -18.13 5.80 3.57
N SER A 10 -18.41 6.59 4.61
CA SER A 10 -18.74 8.01 4.42
C SER A 10 -17.52 8.79 3.93
N THR A 11 -17.75 9.92 3.26
CA THR A 11 -16.68 10.82 2.78
C THR A 11 -15.75 11.25 3.90
N MET A 12 -16.27 11.54 5.09
CA MET A 12 -15.47 11.94 6.25
C MET A 12 -14.55 10.82 6.75
N GLN A 13 -15.04 9.58 6.78
CA GLN A 13 -14.23 8.42 7.15
C GLN A 13 -13.10 8.18 6.14
N VAL A 14 -13.41 8.30 4.85
CA VAL A 14 -12.42 8.16 3.77
C VAL A 14 -11.36 9.26 3.88
N GLU A 15 -11.76 10.52 4.07
CA GLU A 15 -10.83 11.64 4.19
C GLU A 15 -9.90 11.47 5.39
N THR A 16 -10.47 11.12 6.56
CA THR A 16 -9.71 10.94 7.79
C THR A 16 -8.70 9.80 7.67
N ALA A 17 -9.10 8.67 7.09
CA ALA A 17 -8.21 7.53 6.85
C ALA A 17 -7.13 7.86 5.81
N ALA A 18 -7.47 8.58 4.74
CA ALA A 18 -6.52 9.04 3.73
C ALA A 18 -5.44 9.96 4.33
N MET A 19 -5.84 10.88 5.21
CA MET A 19 -4.93 11.75 5.96
C MET A 19 -3.98 10.95 6.84
N ALA A 20 -4.50 9.96 7.59
CA ALA A 20 -3.69 9.10 8.44
C ALA A 20 -2.68 8.27 7.63
N LEU A 21 -3.10 7.67 6.51
CA LEU A 21 -2.23 6.91 5.61
C LEU A 21 -1.09 7.78 5.05
N ARG A 22 -1.40 9.02 4.63
CA ARG A 22 -0.38 9.94 4.14
C ARG A 22 0.65 10.27 5.23
N ALA A 23 0.20 10.56 6.44
CA ALA A 23 1.09 10.85 7.55
C ALA A 23 1.98 9.65 7.91
N GLN A 24 1.43 8.42 7.88
CA GLN A 24 2.20 7.19 8.07
C GLN A 24 3.26 7.01 6.98
N GLN A 25 2.93 7.22 5.70
CA GLN A 25 3.92 7.16 4.62
C GLN A 25 5.07 8.14 4.85
N MET A 26 4.76 9.39 5.20
CA MET A 26 5.80 10.39 5.46
C MET A 26 6.70 10.02 6.63
N ARG A 27 6.13 9.43 7.69
CA ARG A 27 6.90 8.93 8.83
C ARG A 27 7.83 7.78 8.44
N LEU A 28 7.35 6.84 7.62
CA LEU A 28 8.17 5.74 7.10
C LEU A 28 9.34 6.24 6.24
N TRP A 29 9.22 7.43 5.65
CA TRP A 29 10.29 8.10 4.91
C TRP A 29 11.12 9.08 5.75
N ASN A 30 10.93 9.13 7.07
CA ASN A 30 11.59 10.06 7.98
C ASN A 30 11.40 11.54 7.61
N LEU A 31 10.28 11.89 6.96
CA LEU A 31 9.97 13.26 6.56
C LEU A 31 9.21 14.04 7.64
N VAL A 32 8.68 13.34 8.65
CA VAL A 32 7.84 13.89 9.71
C VAL A 32 8.04 13.09 10.99
N GLU A 33 8.38 13.77 12.09
CA GLU A 33 8.60 13.15 13.40
C GLU A 33 7.34 13.11 14.28
N GLU A 34 6.45 14.10 14.15
CA GLU A 34 5.28 14.25 15.04
C GLU A 34 3.94 13.95 14.35
N SER A 35 3.09 13.17 15.05
CA SER A 35 1.72 12.84 14.64
C SER A 35 0.79 14.06 14.57
N ALA A 36 1.13 15.19 15.22
CA ALA A 36 0.34 16.42 15.22
C ALA A 36 0.26 17.11 13.84
N THR A 37 1.09 16.69 12.87
CA THR A 37 1.21 17.34 11.57
C THR A 37 0.32 16.74 10.47
N VAL A 38 -0.52 15.74 10.78
CA VAL A 38 -1.37 15.03 9.81
C VAL A 38 -2.15 15.99 8.90
N GLY A 39 -2.79 17.02 9.48
CA GLY A 39 -3.52 18.05 8.71
C GLY A 39 -2.62 18.89 7.79
N ARG A 40 -1.43 19.26 8.26
CA ARG A 40 -0.45 20.01 7.43
C ARG A 40 0.07 19.16 6.28
N CYS A 41 0.42 17.90 6.55
CA CYS A 41 0.86 16.94 5.54
C CYS A 41 -0.20 16.76 4.45
N TRP A 42 -1.47 16.68 4.85
CA TRP A 42 -2.58 16.55 3.91
C TRP A 42 -2.75 17.79 3.03
N ASN A 43 -2.72 18.99 3.62
CA ASN A 43 -2.88 20.25 2.89
C ASN A 43 -1.77 20.48 1.86
N GLN A 44 -0.55 20.01 2.15
CA GLN A 44 0.58 20.08 1.21
C GLN A 44 0.56 18.97 0.15
N THR A 45 -0.31 17.96 0.27
CA THR A 45 -0.38 16.85 -0.67
C THR A 45 -1.09 17.29 -1.96
N PRO A 46 -0.48 17.08 -3.14
CA PRO A 46 -1.11 17.39 -4.43
C PRO A 46 -2.49 16.72 -4.59
N ALA A 47 -3.41 17.38 -5.29
CA ALA A 47 -4.79 16.91 -5.43
C ALA A 47 -4.90 15.50 -6.04
N TRP A 48 -4.10 15.20 -7.07
CA TRP A 48 -4.08 13.87 -7.69
C TRP A 48 -3.67 12.79 -6.68
N LEU A 49 -2.66 13.07 -5.85
CA LEU A 49 -2.18 12.12 -4.85
C LEU A 49 -3.19 11.96 -3.70
N ARG A 50 -3.91 13.04 -3.32
CA ARG A 50 -5.04 12.95 -2.38
C ARG A 50 -6.14 12.02 -2.89
N CYS A 51 -6.41 12.01 -4.21
CA CYS A 51 -7.36 11.07 -4.81
C CYS A 51 -6.91 9.61 -4.66
N GLU A 52 -5.62 9.31 -4.90
CA GLU A 52 -5.07 7.97 -4.70
C GLU A 52 -5.21 7.50 -3.23
N TYR A 53 -4.89 8.38 -2.29
CA TYR A 53 -5.06 8.09 -0.87
C TYR A 53 -6.50 7.82 -0.46
N ARG A 54 -7.46 8.58 -1.00
CA ARG A 54 -8.89 8.33 -0.76
C ARG A 54 -9.34 6.99 -1.32
N GLN A 55 -8.87 6.61 -2.51
CA GLN A 55 -9.18 5.32 -3.12
C GLN A 55 -8.64 4.17 -2.27
N ALA A 56 -7.37 4.24 -1.87
CA ALA A 56 -6.74 3.27 -0.99
C ALA A 56 -7.46 3.18 0.38
N ALA A 57 -7.77 4.32 1.00
CA ALA A 57 -8.51 4.39 2.26
C ALA A 57 -9.90 3.77 2.15
N ALA A 58 -10.64 4.06 1.08
CA ALA A 58 -11.96 3.49 0.85
C ALA A 58 -11.89 1.97 0.67
N ALA A 59 -10.91 1.46 -0.08
CA ALA A 59 -10.67 0.03 -0.23
C ALA A 59 -10.32 -0.64 1.11
N MET A 60 -9.41 -0.03 1.88
CA MET A 60 -9.01 -0.51 3.20
C MET A 60 -10.20 -0.57 4.17
N LEU A 61 -11.05 0.46 4.20
CA LEU A 61 -12.23 0.50 5.07
C LEU A 61 -13.27 -0.56 4.69
N ARG A 62 -13.47 -0.81 3.39
CA ARG A 62 -14.33 -1.92 2.93
C ARG A 62 -13.74 -3.28 3.35
N ALA A 63 -12.44 -3.47 3.16
CA ALA A 63 -11.75 -4.70 3.54
C ALA A 63 -11.83 -4.97 5.05
N ALA A 64 -11.56 -3.96 5.88
CA ALA A 64 -11.64 -4.06 7.33
C ALA A 64 -13.06 -4.39 7.82
N ARG A 65 -14.10 -3.87 7.15
CA ARG A 65 -15.49 -4.22 7.48
C ARG A 65 -15.84 -5.64 7.06
N SER A 66 -15.35 -6.09 5.91
CA SER A 66 -15.56 -7.46 5.42
C SER A 66 -14.76 -8.50 6.21
N HIS A 67 -13.73 -8.07 6.91
CA HIS A 67 -12.81 -8.92 7.67
C HIS A 67 -12.68 -8.41 9.11
N THR A 68 -13.66 -8.73 9.94
CA THR A 68 -13.59 -8.47 11.39
C THR A 68 -12.50 -9.32 12.04
N PRO A 69 -11.97 -8.93 13.22
CA PRO A 69 -10.96 -9.71 13.95
C PRO A 69 -11.36 -11.19 14.14
N GLU A 70 -12.63 -11.46 14.42
CA GLU A 70 -13.18 -12.81 14.59
C GLU A 70 -13.15 -13.59 13.26
N SER A 71 -13.47 -12.93 12.14
CA SER A 71 -13.39 -13.54 10.81
C SER A 71 -11.95 -13.77 10.34
N LEU A 72 -11.00 -13.00 10.86
CA LEU A 72 -9.57 -13.14 10.60
C LEU A 72 -8.94 -14.23 11.47
N ALA A 73 -9.45 -14.47 12.68
CA ALA A 73 -8.95 -15.51 13.57
C ALA A 73 -9.06 -16.93 12.97
N VAL A 74 -10.04 -17.14 12.09
CA VAL A 74 -10.25 -18.42 11.38
C VAL A 74 -9.48 -18.49 10.07
N LYS A 75 -8.95 -17.36 9.58
CA LYS A 75 -8.19 -17.31 8.32
C LYS A 75 -6.71 -17.47 8.62
N HIS A 76 -6.08 -18.44 7.97
CA HIS A 76 -4.63 -18.55 8.00
C HIS A 76 -4.02 -17.28 7.38
N ALA A 77 -2.99 -16.74 8.04
CA ALA A 77 -2.18 -15.67 7.47
C ALA A 77 -1.72 -16.11 6.07
N PRO A 78 -1.77 -15.22 5.06
CA PRO A 78 -1.25 -15.56 3.75
C PRO A 78 0.21 -15.99 3.90
N ALA A 79 0.55 -17.15 3.33
CA ALA A 79 1.92 -17.61 3.31
C ALA A 79 2.72 -16.60 2.47
N ILE A 80 3.48 -15.73 3.14
CA ILE A 80 4.43 -14.84 2.49
C ILE A 80 5.56 -15.74 2.00
N LYS A 81 5.46 -16.18 0.75
CA LYS A 81 6.59 -16.78 0.06
C LYS A 81 7.60 -15.66 -0.16
N GLN A 82 8.69 -15.68 0.59
CA GLN A 82 9.88 -14.94 0.17
C GLN A 82 10.20 -15.42 -1.24
N LEU A 83 10.18 -14.49 -2.21
CA LEU A 83 10.77 -14.76 -3.51
C LEU A 83 12.25 -15.00 -3.21
N GLU A 84 12.69 -16.25 -3.30
CA GLU A 84 14.09 -16.59 -3.10
C GLU A 84 14.95 -15.74 -4.04
N ASP A 85 16.03 -15.16 -3.52
CA ASP A 85 17.01 -14.33 -4.26
C ASP A 85 17.61 -15.01 -5.50
N LYS A 86 17.33 -16.31 -5.71
CA LYS A 86 17.72 -17.08 -6.89
C LYS A 86 17.27 -16.44 -8.22
N ALA A 87 16.18 -15.68 -8.24
CA ALA A 87 15.77 -14.98 -9.45
C ALA A 87 16.69 -13.79 -9.77
N ALA A 88 17.09 -13.02 -8.75
CA ALA A 88 18.01 -11.89 -8.90
C ALA A 88 19.42 -12.37 -9.28
N ASP A 89 19.91 -13.44 -8.66
CA ASP A 89 21.22 -14.03 -8.97
C ASP A 89 21.28 -14.60 -10.40
N ALA A 90 20.19 -15.20 -10.88
CA ALA A 90 20.11 -15.73 -12.25
C ALA A 90 20.07 -14.60 -13.28
N GLU A 91 19.30 -13.54 -13.01
CA GLU A 91 19.18 -12.38 -13.89
C GLU A 91 20.50 -11.57 -13.94
N GLU A 92 21.17 -11.36 -12.80
CA GLU A 92 22.48 -10.70 -12.74
C GLU A 92 23.56 -11.50 -13.50
N LYS A 93 23.54 -12.84 -13.39
CA LYS A 93 24.46 -13.71 -14.12
C LYS A 93 24.22 -13.67 -15.62
N GLN A 94 22.96 -13.64 -16.06
CA GLN A 94 22.59 -13.54 -17.47
C GLN A 94 22.99 -12.18 -18.06
N ILE A 95 22.79 -11.09 -17.32
CA ILE A 95 23.21 -9.74 -17.73
C ILE A 95 24.74 -9.65 -17.86
N LYS A 96 25.49 -10.19 -16.90
CA LYS A 96 26.96 -10.23 -16.96
C LYS A 96 27.48 -11.08 -18.13
N GLU A 97 26.83 -12.19 -18.44
CA GLU A 97 27.22 -13.05 -19.56
C GLU A 97 26.94 -12.41 -20.93
N LEU A 98 25.83 -11.68 -21.07
CA LEU A 98 25.52 -10.91 -22.28
C LEU A 98 26.53 -9.77 -22.49
N LEU A 99 26.80 -8.98 -21.45
CA LEU A 99 27.77 -7.89 -21.51
C LEU A 99 29.20 -8.37 -21.81
N GLY A 100 29.59 -9.52 -21.25
CA GLY A 100 30.93 -10.11 -21.49
C GLY A 100 31.13 -10.69 -22.89
N LYS A 101 30.05 -11.03 -23.60
CA LYS A 101 30.07 -11.46 -25.01
C LYS A 101 30.17 -10.27 -25.97
N GLU A 102 29.54 -9.15 -25.63
CA GLU A 102 29.57 -7.91 -26.42
C GLU A 102 30.97 -7.25 -26.43
N THR A 103 31.72 -7.33 -25.32
CA THR A 103 33.08 -6.76 -25.22
C THR A 103 34.17 -7.62 -25.86
N ARG A 104 33.83 -8.78 -26.42
CA ARG A 104 34.79 -9.74 -26.99
C ARG A 104 34.61 -9.96 -28.50
N SER A 105 33.78 -9.17 -29.16
CA SER A 105 33.63 -9.15 -30.62
C SER A 105 34.32 -7.95 -31.26
#